data_AF-A0A0P7WPW5-F1
#
_entry.id   AF-A0A0P7WPW5-F1
#
_cell.length_a   1.000
_cell.length_b   1.000
_cell.length_c   1.000
_cell.angle_alpha   90.00
_cell.angle_beta   90.00
_cell.angle_gamma   90.00
#
_symmetry.space_group_name_H-M   'P 1'
#
loop_
_entity.id
_entity.type
_entity.pdbx_description
1 polymer ?
#
loop_
_entity_poly.entity_id
_entity_poly.type
_entity_poly.pdbx_seq_one_letter_code
_entity_poly.pdbx_strand_id
1 'polypeptide(L)'
;MDTGAEAVCRKRGRGDLRVARVPELSRRETGPRGAARHTAANAALAFPSRSRAEAAAIETELLDEYRFGPQQLIEMRGYACAVAITKAFPLSSLSRKQPTVLAVCGPEQNGAVGLVCARHLRIFDYEPTIFYPKRSHCTLHQDFTVQCEKMDIPFLSYLPTEVQLINDAYNMVIDAILGPETDIKSVKEPYTGILTTLKQVKIPTASVDMPSGWDVEEARADGLQP
;
A
#
# COMPACT_ATOMS: atom_id res chain seq x y z
N MET A 1 56.09 -0.65 -35.11
CA MET A 1 55.69 -1.01 -33.75
C MET A 1 54.50 -0.10 -33.40
N ASP A 2 53.38 -0.11 -34.11
CA ASP A 2 52.39 -1.18 -34.28
C ASP A 2 52.11 -1.97 -33.01
N THR A 3 51.01 -1.63 -32.34
CA THR A 3 49.91 -2.56 -32.02
C THR A 3 48.72 -1.75 -31.48
N GLY A 4 47.68 -1.62 -32.30
CA GLY A 4 46.33 -1.39 -31.81
C GLY A 4 45.82 -2.65 -31.08
N ALA A 5 44.98 -2.46 -30.07
CA ALA A 5 44.27 -3.56 -29.42
C ALA A 5 42.78 -3.22 -29.37
N GLU A 6 42.04 -3.89 -30.25
CA GLU A 6 40.58 -3.95 -30.30
C GLU A 6 39.99 -4.42 -28.97
N ALA A 7 38.95 -3.74 -28.50
CA ALA A 7 38.12 -4.23 -27.41
C ALA A 7 37.21 -5.36 -27.92
N VAL A 8 37.66 -6.60 -27.77
CA VAL A 8 36.87 -7.80 -28.04
C VAL A 8 35.72 -7.92 -27.02
N CYS A 9 34.50 -7.73 -27.51
CA CYS A 9 33.26 -8.05 -26.81
C CYS A 9 33.17 -9.57 -26.57
N ARG A 10 33.54 -10.03 -25.38
CA ARG A 10 33.27 -11.40 -24.93
C ARG A 10 31.91 -11.47 -24.24
N LYS A 11 30.93 -12.03 -24.96
CA LYS A 11 29.68 -12.57 -24.39
C LYS A 11 30.03 -13.53 -23.25
N ARG A 12 29.73 -13.15 -22.00
CA ARG A 12 29.68 -14.11 -20.89
C ARG A 12 28.24 -14.57 -20.68
N GLY A 13 28.11 -15.89 -20.65
CA GLY A 13 26.86 -16.64 -20.71
C GLY A 13 25.90 -16.37 -19.57
N ARG A 14 24.64 -16.72 -19.86
CA ARG A 14 23.53 -16.83 -18.91
C ARG A 14 23.98 -17.62 -17.69
N GLY A 15 24.16 -16.93 -16.57
CA GLY A 15 24.22 -17.57 -15.26
C GLY A 15 22.82 -18.00 -14.89
N ASP A 16 22.58 -19.32 -14.89
CA ASP A 16 21.38 -19.92 -14.30
C ASP A 16 21.31 -19.52 -12.82
N LEU A 17 20.32 -18.67 -12.51
CA LEU A 17 19.95 -18.37 -11.13
C LEU A 17 19.34 -19.64 -10.54
N ARG A 18 20.16 -20.43 -9.84
CA ARG A 18 19.68 -21.61 -9.11
C ARG A 18 18.76 -21.14 -7.99
N VAL A 19 17.45 -21.27 -8.22
CA VAL A 19 16.43 -21.16 -7.18
C VAL A 19 16.74 -22.22 -6.12
N ALA A 20 17.07 -21.79 -4.92
CA ALA A 20 17.20 -22.69 -3.78
C ALA A 20 15.82 -23.32 -3.50
N ARG A 21 15.72 -24.65 -3.67
CA ARG A 21 14.54 -25.43 -3.30
C ARG A 21 14.30 -25.27 -1.80
N VAL A 22 13.13 -24.76 -1.45
CA VAL A 22 12.56 -24.87 -0.10
C VAL A 22 12.38 -26.37 0.20
N PRO A 23 12.73 -26.89 1.39
CA PRO A 23 12.57 -28.31 1.68
C PRO A 23 11.10 -28.69 1.68
N GLU A 24 10.73 -29.67 0.84
CA GLU A 24 9.41 -30.31 0.88
C GLU A 24 9.27 -31.05 2.21
N LEU A 25 8.30 -30.65 3.04
CA LEU A 25 7.91 -31.44 4.21
C LEU A 25 7.33 -32.78 3.73
N SER A 26 7.99 -33.87 4.12
CA SER A 26 7.66 -35.23 3.72
C SER A 26 6.24 -35.62 4.09
N ARG A 27 5.44 -36.02 3.09
CA ARG A 27 4.22 -36.80 3.29
C ARG A 27 4.59 -38.16 3.87
N ARG A 28 4.03 -38.50 5.03
CA ARG A 28 3.83 -39.90 5.46
C ARG A 28 2.33 -40.10 5.63
N GLU A 29 1.72 -40.83 4.70
CA GLU A 29 0.39 -41.42 4.88
C GLU A 29 0.56 -42.93 5.13
N THR A 30 -0.06 -43.46 6.19
CA THR A 30 -0.56 -44.85 6.24
C THR A 30 -1.74 -44.98 7.22
N GLY A 31 -2.98 -44.98 6.68
CA GLY A 31 -4.18 -45.72 7.11
C GLY A 31 -4.99 -45.29 8.37
N PRO A 32 -6.24 -45.78 8.56
CA PRO A 32 -7.35 -45.91 7.61
C PRO A 32 -8.61 -45.10 8.02
N ARG A 33 -9.47 -44.88 7.01
CA ARG A 33 -10.81 -44.27 6.97
C ARG A 33 -11.59 -44.12 8.30
N GLY A 34 -11.84 -42.87 8.68
CA GLY A 34 -12.94 -42.45 9.55
C GLY A 34 -13.43 -41.07 9.12
N ALA A 35 -14.71 -40.95 8.77
CA ALA A 35 -15.32 -39.70 8.32
C ALA A 35 -15.42 -38.71 9.50
N ALA A 36 -14.48 -37.77 9.58
CA ALA A 36 -14.56 -36.62 10.48
C ALA A 36 -14.64 -35.35 9.63
N ARG A 37 -15.73 -34.61 9.80
CA ARG A 37 -15.93 -33.28 9.23
C ARG A 37 -14.79 -32.38 9.71
N HIS A 38 -13.86 -32.05 8.82
CA HIS A 38 -12.87 -31.01 9.08
C HIS A 38 -13.55 -29.65 8.97
N THR A 39 -14.06 -29.15 10.09
CA THR A 39 -14.21 -27.69 10.27
C THR A 39 -12.79 -27.13 10.40
N ALA A 40 -12.24 -26.64 9.29
CA ALA A 40 -11.03 -25.84 9.33
C ALA A 40 -11.37 -24.53 10.06
N ALA A 41 -11.09 -24.50 11.37
CA ALA A 41 -11.05 -23.27 12.11
C ALA A 41 -9.88 -22.45 11.54
N ASN A 42 -10.19 -21.34 10.88
CA ASN A 42 -9.22 -20.31 10.55
C ASN A 42 -8.65 -19.79 11.87
N ALA A 43 -7.53 -20.35 12.31
CA ALA A 43 -6.68 -19.69 13.29
C ALA A 43 -6.07 -18.48 12.58
N ALA A 44 -6.75 -17.33 12.66
CA ALA A 44 -6.13 -16.07 12.35
C ALA A 44 -4.87 -15.98 13.21
N LEU A 45 -3.70 -15.84 12.58
CA LEU A 45 -2.47 -15.53 13.30
C LEU A 45 -2.72 -14.22 14.03
N ALA A 46 -2.92 -14.30 15.35
CA ALA A 46 -3.08 -13.14 16.20
C ALA A 46 -1.72 -12.45 16.31
N PHE A 47 -1.45 -11.52 15.40
CA PHE A 47 -0.33 -10.59 15.55
C PHE A 47 -0.69 -9.60 16.66
N PRO A 48 0.18 -9.40 17.67
CA PRO A 48 -0.07 -8.41 18.70
C PRO A 48 -0.12 -7.02 18.05
N SER A 49 -1.17 -6.25 18.35
CA SER A 49 -1.19 -4.81 18.07
C SER A 49 -0.09 -4.13 18.87
N ARG A 50 0.74 -3.32 18.22
CA ARG A 50 1.82 -2.55 18.87
C ARG A 50 1.34 -1.15 19.21
N SER A 51 1.86 -0.59 20.29
CA SER A 51 1.63 0.81 20.65
C SER A 51 2.33 1.78 19.69
N ARG A 52 1.90 3.05 19.67
CA ARG A 52 2.57 4.09 18.87
C ARG A 52 4.07 4.21 19.20
N ALA A 53 4.42 4.09 20.48
CA ALA A 53 5.80 4.21 20.95
C ALA A 53 6.67 3.05 20.45
N GLU A 54 6.16 1.82 20.47
CA GLU A 54 6.87 0.64 19.96
C GLU A 54 7.04 0.70 18.45
N ALA A 55 6.02 1.13 17.70
CA ALA A 55 6.11 1.30 16.26
C ALA A 55 7.20 2.32 15.88
N ALA A 56 7.24 3.47 16.57
CA ALA A 56 8.27 4.49 16.36
C ALA A 56 9.67 3.97 16.71
N ALA A 57 9.82 3.23 17.81
CA ALA A 57 11.11 2.66 18.22
C ALA A 57 11.67 1.68 17.17
N ILE A 58 10.81 0.83 16.59
CA ILE A 58 11.19 -0.10 15.52
C ILE A 58 11.60 0.65 14.26
N GLU A 59 10.89 1.72 13.89
CA GLU A 59 11.27 2.54 12.74
C GLU A 59 12.63 3.23 12.96
N THR A 60 12.88 3.73 14.17
CA THR A 60 14.20 4.28 14.55
C THR A 60 15.29 3.20 14.44
N GLU A 61 15.07 2.01 14.98
CA GLU A 61 16.03 0.89 14.90
C GLU A 61 16.35 0.52 13.44
N LEU A 62 15.33 0.45 12.57
CA LEU A 62 15.50 0.15 11.14
C LEU A 62 16.36 1.20 10.42
N LEU A 63 16.16 2.48 10.74
CA LEU A 63 16.89 3.58 10.11
C LEU A 63 18.32 3.73 10.66
N ASP A 64 18.49 3.60 11.97
CA ASP A 64 19.75 3.91 12.66
C ASP A 64 20.66 2.69 12.78
N GLU A 65 20.14 1.55 13.24
CA GLU A 65 20.95 0.35 13.47
C GLU A 65 21.08 -0.49 12.20
N TYR A 66 19.96 -0.76 11.52
CA TYR A 66 19.94 -1.58 10.30
C TYR A 66 20.27 -0.78 9.04
N ARG A 67 20.32 0.55 9.13
CA ARG A 67 20.72 1.45 8.04
C ARG A 67 19.84 1.33 6.78
N PHE A 68 18.56 1.00 6.94
CA PHE A 68 17.62 1.08 5.83
C PHE A 68 17.44 2.55 5.41
N GLY A 69 17.35 2.77 4.09
CA GLY A 69 17.01 4.10 3.59
C GLY A 69 15.54 4.44 3.87
N PRO A 70 15.19 5.69 4.26
CA PRO A 70 13.79 6.09 4.42
C PRO A 70 12.95 5.84 3.16
N GLN A 71 13.52 6.15 1.99
CA GLN A 71 12.91 5.87 0.69
C GLN A 71 12.63 4.38 0.49
N GLN A 72 13.53 3.51 0.93
CA GLN A 72 13.39 2.06 0.81
C GLN A 72 12.26 1.53 1.68
N LEU A 73 12.13 2.02 2.91
CA LEU A 73 11.04 1.60 3.82
C LEU A 73 9.68 2.04 3.28
N ILE A 74 9.56 3.28 2.79
CA ILE A 74 8.32 3.77 2.16
C ILE A 74 8.01 2.96 0.89
N GLU A 75 9.03 2.67 0.07
CA GLU A 75 8.85 1.88 -1.16
C GLU A 75 8.26 0.50 -0.87
N MET A 76 8.84 -0.20 0.11
CA MET A 76 8.40 -1.54 0.51
C MET A 76 6.99 -1.52 1.11
N ARG A 77 6.66 -0.53 1.94
CA ARG A 77 5.31 -0.35 2.50
C ARG A 77 4.28 -0.14 1.40
N GLY A 78 4.54 0.78 0.47
CA GLY A 78 3.61 1.08 -0.62
C GLY A 78 3.43 -0.10 -1.57
N TYR A 79 4.52 -0.82 -1.88
CA TYR A 79 4.45 -2.07 -2.65
C TYR A 79 3.62 -3.13 -1.94
N ALA A 80 3.82 -3.33 -0.64
CA ALA A 80 3.06 -4.29 0.15
C ALA A 80 1.56 -3.97 0.16
N CYS A 81 1.18 -2.68 0.27
CA CYS A 81 -0.20 -2.23 0.15
C CYS A 81 -0.79 -2.57 -1.22
N ALA A 82 -0.07 -2.27 -2.30
CA ALA A 82 -0.53 -2.60 -3.65
C ALA A 82 -0.73 -4.11 -3.84
N VAL A 83 0.22 -4.94 -3.36
CA VAL A 83 0.07 -6.40 -3.39
C VAL A 83 -1.14 -6.87 -2.58
N ALA A 84 -1.38 -6.30 -1.39
CA ALA A 84 -2.55 -6.64 -0.59
C ALA A 84 -3.86 -6.31 -1.32
N ILE A 85 -3.93 -5.13 -1.95
CA ILE A 85 -5.09 -4.70 -2.75
C ILE A 85 -5.32 -5.65 -3.93
N THR A 86 -4.28 -6.00 -4.69
CA THR A 86 -4.44 -6.92 -5.84
C THR A 86 -4.92 -8.32 -5.45
N LYS A 87 -4.60 -8.77 -4.23
CA LYS A 87 -5.07 -10.05 -3.70
C LYS A 87 -6.50 -9.99 -3.19
N ALA A 88 -6.87 -8.90 -2.50
CA ALA A 88 -8.20 -8.73 -1.93
C ALA A 88 -9.24 -8.33 -2.99
N PHE A 89 -8.82 -7.56 -4.00
CA PHE A 89 -9.67 -7.01 -5.06
C PHE A 89 -9.06 -7.26 -6.44
N PRO A 90 -8.88 -8.54 -6.85
CA PRO A 90 -8.29 -8.87 -8.14
C PRO A 90 -9.10 -8.25 -9.29
N LEU A 91 -8.42 -7.91 -10.39
CA LEU A 91 -9.04 -7.25 -11.56
C LEU A 91 -10.31 -7.97 -12.06
N SER A 92 -10.31 -9.31 -12.01
CA SER A 92 -11.45 -10.13 -12.44
C SER A 92 -12.67 -10.06 -11.51
N SER A 93 -12.52 -9.60 -10.27
CA SER A 93 -13.62 -9.48 -9.30
C SER A 93 -14.16 -8.04 -9.19
N LEU A 94 -13.59 -7.09 -9.93
CA LEU A 94 -14.06 -5.71 -9.91
C LEU A 94 -15.45 -5.62 -10.56
N SER A 95 -16.32 -4.83 -9.95
CA SER A 95 -17.70 -4.68 -10.40
C SER A 95 -17.80 -3.89 -11.71
N ARG A 96 -16.84 -2.98 -11.96
CA ARG A 96 -16.77 -2.16 -13.16
C ARG A 96 -15.76 -2.72 -14.15
N LYS A 97 -16.00 -2.44 -15.44
CA LYS A 97 -15.13 -2.87 -16.54
C LYS A 97 -13.74 -2.25 -16.47
N GLN A 98 -13.65 -0.98 -16.06
CA GLN A 98 -12.37 -0.30 -15.84
C GLN A 98 -11.94 -0.47 -14.38
N PRO A 99 -10.66 -0.78 -14.11
CA PRO A 99 -10.16 -1.02 -12.76
C PRO A 99 -9.77 0.27 -12.04
N THR A 100 -10.70 1.23 -11.98
CA THR A 100 -10.47 2.56 -11.43
C THR A 100 -10.35 2.54 -9.90
N VAL A 101 -9.32 3.21 -9.38
CA VAL A 101 -9.04 3.31 -7.93
C VAL A 101 -8.75 4.75 -7.55
N LEU A 102 -9.34 5.25 -6.47
CA LEU A 102 -9.07 6.59 -5.96
C LEU A 102 -8.12 6.52 -4.77
N ALA A 103 -6.89 7.03 -4.89
CA ALA A 103 -5.95 7.14 -3.78
C ALA A 103 -6.01 8.53 -3.14
N VAL A 104 -6.41 8.61 -1.88
CA VAL A 104 -6.50 9.87 -1.14
C VAL A 104 -5.30 9.99 -0.19
N CYS A 105 -4.40 10.93 -0.48
CA CYS A 105 -3.09 11.02 0.17
C CYS A 105 -2.99 12.22 1.13
N GLY A 106 -2.38 11.97 2.29
CA GLY A 106 -2.04 12.99 3.30
C GLY A 106 -0.66 13.63 3.10
N PRO A 107 -0.32 14.68 3.86
CA PRO A 107 0.92 15.43 3.68
C PRO A 107 2.15 14.71 4.28
N GLU A 108 1.91 13.76 5.18
CA GLU A 108 2.93 13.04 5.94
C GLU A 108 3.32 11.71 5.26
N GLN A 109 4.04 10.87 5.99
CA GLN A 109 4.58 9.60 5.49
C GLN A 109 3.48 8.67 4.96
N ASN A 110 2.31 8.61 5.60
CA ASN A 110 1.23 7.75 5.13
C ASN A 110 0.78 8.11 3.70
N GLY A 111 0.73 9.41 3.37
CA GLY A 111 0.44 9.86 2.02
C GLY A 111 1.53 9.47 1.02
N ALA A 112 2.81 9.51 1.41
CA ALA A 112 3.90 9.03 0.57
C ALA A 112 3.78 7.53 0.28
N VAL A 113 3.38 6.72 1.27
CA VAL A 113 3.06 5.30 1.08
C VAL A 113 1.88 5.14 0.10
N GLY A 114 0.85 5.96 0.22
CA GLY A 114 -0.28 6.02 -0.72
C GLY A 114 0.14 6.32 -2.17
N LEU A 115 1.05 7.28 -2.37
CA LEU A 115 1.62 7.59 -3.69
C LEU A 115 2.36 6.38 -4.29
N VAL A 116 3.21 5.73 -3.49
CA VAL A 116 3.91 4.52 -3.94
C VAL A 116 2.94 3.38 -4.24
N CYS A 117 1.90 3.21 -3.41
CA CYS A 117 0.85 2.22 -3.62
C CYS A 117 0.14 2.46 -4.97
N ALA A 118 -0.27 3.70 -5.24
CA ALA A 118 -0.88 4.09 -6.52
C ALA A 118 0.07 3.80 -7.70
N ARG A 119 1.36 4.11 -7.56
CA ARG A 119 2.38 3.80 -8.58
C ARG A 119 2.44 2.30 -8.88
N HIS A 120 2.51 1.43 -7.86
CA HIS A 120 2.54 -0.01 -8.09
C HIS A 120 1.23 -0.56 -8.64
N LEU A 121 0.08 -0.04 -8.22
CA LEU A 121 -1.22 -0.41 -8.79
C LEU A 121 -1.30 -0.09 -10.28
N ARG A 122 -0.72 1.03 -10.73
CA ARG A 122 -0.61 1.35 -12.15
C ARG A 122 0.19 0.28 -12.93
N ILE A 123 1.25 -0.27 -12.33
CA ILE A 123 2.06 -1.35 -12.92
C ILE A 123 1.27 -2.67 -12.93
N PHE A 124 0.37 -2.86 -11.98
CA PHE A 124 -0.52 -4.04 -11.88
C PHE A 124 -1.81 -3.90 -12.69
N ASP A 125 -1.82 -3.06 -13.72
CA ASP A 125 -2.94 -2.82 -14.64
C ASP A 125 -4.21 -2.23 -14.00
N TYR A 126 -4.10 -1.63 -12.81
CA TYR A 126 -5.17 -0.76 -12.29
C TYR A 126 -5.07 0.64 -12.90
N GLU A 127 -6.16 1.40 -12.76
CA GLU A 127 -6.26 2.80 -13.19
C GLU A 127 -6.40 3.71 -11.96
N PRO A 128 -5.30 3.98 -11.23
CA PRO A 128 -5.33 4.85 -10.07
C PRO A 128 -5.50 6.31 -10.48
N THR A 129 -6.23 7.04 -9.67
CA THR A 129 -6.32 8.51 -9.67
C THR A 129 -5.98 8.99 -8.26
N ILE A 130 -5.12 10.01 -8.16
CA ILE A 130 -4.64 10.50 -6.87
C ILE A 130 -5.36 11.80 -6.51
N PHE A 131 -5.85 11.91 -5.28
CA PHE A 131 -6.24 13.18 -4.68
C PHE A 131 -5.26 13.53 -3.56
N TYR A 132 -4.49 14.61 -3.75
CA TYR A 132 -3.43 15.02 -2.82
C TYR A 132 -3.50 16.54 -2.53
N PRO A 133 -4.41 16.99 -1.64
CA PRO A 133 -4.75 18.40 -1.50
C PRO A 133 -3.68 19.27 -0.82
N LYS A 134 -2.89 18.72 0.10
CA LYS A 134 -1.72 19.40 0.68
C LYS A 134 -0.48 18.58 0.44
N ARG A 135 0.34 19.00 -0.53
CA ARG A 135 1.60 18.35 -0.83
C ARG A 135 2.60 18.56 0.31
N SER A 136 3.38 17.52 0.62
CA SER A 136 4.41 17.59 1.66
C SER A 136 5.50 18.64 1.33
N HIS A 137 6.09 19.20 2.37
CA HIS A 137 7.34 19.99 2.25
C HIS A 137 8.59 19.09 2.28
N CYS A 138 8.46 17.82 2.65
CA CYS A 138 9.53 16.85 2.62
C CYS A 138 9.91 16.52 1.17
N THR A 139 11.19 16.73 0.81
CA THR A 139 11.71 16.49 -0.54
C THR A 139 11.50 15.03 -0.97
N LEU A 140 11.73 14.08 -0.07
CA LEU A 140 11.50 12.66 -0.34
C LEU A 140 10.05 12.35 -0.75
N HIS A 141 9.07 12.99 -0.11
CA HIS A 141 7.66 12.79 -0.45
C HIS A 141 7.29 13.45 -1.79
N GLN A 142 7.93 14.58 -2.11
CA GLN A 142 7.78 15.25 -3.41
C GLN A 142 8.35 14.38 -4.54
N ASP A 143 9.45 13.67 -4.31
CA ASP A 143 10.02 12.75 -5.31
C ASP A 143 9.03 11.65 -5.70
N PHE A 144 8.26 11.09 -4.76
CA PHE A 144 7.20 10.13 -5.06
C PHE A 144 6.04 10.74 -5.86
N THR A 145 5.74 12.02 -5.64
CA THR A 145 4.73 12.74 -6.43
C THR A 145 5.17 12.84 -7.88
N VAL A 146 6.43 13.26 -8.11
CA VAL A 146 7.01 13.34 -9.46
C VAL A 146 7.03 11.97 -10.14
N GLN A 147 7.35 10.90 -9.42
CA GLN A 147 7.30 9.55 -9.97
C GLN A 147 5.90 9.16 -10.46
N CYS A 148 4.85 9.49 -9.69
CA CYS A 148 3.47 9.23 -10.10
C CYS A 148 3.09 10.04 -11.35
N GLU A 149 3.44 11.33 -11.38
CA GLU A 149 3.23 12.20 -12.53
C GLU A 149 3.96 11.68 -13.78
N LYS A 150 5.19 11.16 -13.64
CA LYS A 150 5.97 10.56 -14.74
C LYS A 150 5.45 9.21 -15.22
N MET A 151 4.53 8.59 -14.49
CA MET A 151 3.81 7.40 -14.94
C MET A 151 2.39 7.70 -15.43
N ASP A 152 2.11 8.97 -15.73
CA ASP A 152 0.83 9.46 -16.25
C ASP A 152 -0.36 9.12 -15.33
N ILE A 153 -0.12 9.08 -14.01
CA ILE A 153 -1.18 8.91 -13.02
C ILE A 153 -1.87 10.27 -12.79
N PRO A 154 -3.18 10.39 -13.05
CA PRO A 154 -3.88 11.66 -12.92
C PRO A 154 -4.01 12.11 -11.45
N PHE A 155 -3.84 13.41 -11.23
CA PHE A 155 -4.09 14.07 -9.94
C PHE A 155 -5.37 14.90 -10.01
N LEU A 156 -6.30 14.67 -9.09
CA LEU A 156 -7.50 15.49 -8.95
C LEU A 156 -7.16 16.81 -8.25
N SER A 157 -7.65 17.91 -8.81
CA SER A 157 -7.56 19.24 -8.19
C SER A 157 -8.52 19.39 -7.00
N TYR A 158 -9.65 18.67 -7.01
CA TYR A 158 -10.65 18.67 -5.95
C TYR A 158 -11.28 17.29 -5.81
N LEU A 159 -11.70 16.95 -4.60
CA LEU A 159 -12.52 15.77 -4.35
C LEU A 159 -13.99 16.11 -4.64
N PRO A 160 -14.72 15.30 -5.41
CA PRO A 160 -16.16 15.51 -5.60
C PRO A 160 -16.88 15.53 -4.25
N THR A 161 -17.66 16.58 -3.99
CA THR A 161 -18.51 16.68 -2.79
C THR A 161 -19.70 15.74 -2.87
N GLU A 162 -20.17 15.43 -4.08
CA GLU A 162 -21.19 14.43 -4.33
C GLU A 162 -20.60 13.03 -4.27
N VAL A 163 -20.85 12.34 -3.15
CA VAL A 163 -20.41 10.95 -2.88
C VAL A 163 -20.78 9.98 -4.01
N GLN A 164 -21.91 10.22 -4.67
CA GLN A 164 -22.38 9.38 -5.76
C GLN A 164 -21.44 9.40 -6.97
N LEU A 165 -20.79 10.54 -7.25
CA LEU A 165 -19.77 10.63 -8.31
C LEU A 165 -18.56 9.75 -8.00
N ILE A 166 -18.18 9.62 -6.72
CA ILE A 166 -17.09 8.73 -6.29
C ILE A 166 -17.51 7.27 -6.46
N ASN A 167 -18.71 6.91 -5.99
CA ASN A 167 -19.26 5.55 -6.13
C ASN A 167 -19.40 5.11 -7.60
N ASP A 168 -19.68 6.06 -8.50
CA ASP A 168 -19.88 5.78 -9.91
C ASP A 168 -18.60 5.84 -10.75
N ALA A 169 -17.56 6.53 -10.27
CA ALA A 169 -16.29 6.63 -10.98
C ALA A 169 -15.28 5.54 -10.58
N TYR A 170 -15.30 5.09 -9.32
CA TYR A 170 -14.25 4.23 -8.76
C TYR A 170 -14.77 2.86 -8.30
N ASN A 171 -13.91 1.85 -8.34
CA ASN A 171 -14.19 0.54 -7.74
C ASN A 171 -13.79 0.48 -6.27
N MET A 172 -12.83 1.32 -5.87
CA MET A 172 -12.24 1.33 -4.54
C MET A 172 -11.67 2.71 -4.21
N VAL A 173 -11.63 3.04 -2.92
CA VAL A 173 -10.84 4.13 -2.37
C VAL A 173 -9.66 3.56 -1.56
N ILE A 174 -8.48 4.15 -1.72
CA ILE A 174 -7.34 3.95 -0.83
C ILE A 174 -7.27 5.15 0.10
N ASP A 175 -7.40 4.87 1.40
CA ASP A 175 -7.25 5.84 2.46
C ASP A 175 -5.80 5.85 2.93
N ALA A 176 -5.04 6.86 2.49
CA ALA A 176 -3.66 7.10 2.87
C ALA A 176 -3.51 8.52 3.47
N ILE A 177 -4.51 8.96 4.23
CA ILE A 177 -4.62 10.34 4.71
C ILE A 177 -3.81 10.53 5.99
N LEU A 178 -4.11 9.76 7.04
CA LEU A 178 -3.52 9.91 8.36
C LEU A 178 -2.80 8.62 8.76
N GLY A 179 -1.55 8.73 9.20
CA GLY A 179 -0.79 7.61 9.76
C GLY A 179 -0.87 7.56 11.29
N PRO A 180 -0.36 6.50 11.92
CA PRO A 180 -0.34 6.35 13.38
C PRO A 180 0.42 7.48 14.10
N GLU A 181 1.35 8.14 13.42
CA GLU A 181 2.11 9.29 13.91
C GLU A 181 1.28 10.58 14.00
N THR A 182 0.10 10.62 13.39
CA THR A 182 -0.71 11.83 13.31
C THR A 182 -1.49 12.08 14.59
N ASP A 183 -1.34 13.27 15.18
CA ASP A 183 -2.24 13.71 16.25
C ASP A 183 -3.61 14.06 15.66
N ILE A 184 -4.62 13.24 15.96
CA ILE A 184 -6.00 13.40 15.49
C ILE A 184 -6.58 14.76 15.90
N LYS A 185 -6.18 15.31 17.05
CA LYS A 185 -6.63 16.64 17.51
C LYS A 185 -6.10 17.77 16.63
N SER A 186 -5.04 17.51 15.87
CA SER A 186 -4.42 18.47 14.96
C SER A 186 -4.98 18.40 13.53
N VAL A 187 -5.88 17.46 13.24
CA VAL A 187 -6.47 17.28 11.90
C VAL A 187 -7.35 18.49 11.57
N LYS A 188 -6.96 19.23 10.54
CA LYS A 188 -7.64 20.44 10.05
C LYS A 188 -8.16 20.23 8.63
N GLU A 189 -9.03 21.13 8.19
CA GLU A 189 -9.44 21.24 6.80
C GLU A 189 -8.24 21.21 5.83
N PRO A 190 -8.33 20.54 4.67
CA PRO A 190 -9.54 19.92 4.10
C PRO A 190 -9.82 18.48 4.60
N TYR A 191 -9.01 17.93 5.50
CA TYR A 191 -9.06 16.50 5.83
C TYR A 191 -10.30 16.08 6.60
N THR A 192 -10.84 16.95 7.46
CA THR A 192 -12.13 16.74 8.14
C THR A 192 -13.29 16.59 7.16
N GLY A 193 -13.37 17.47 6.15
CA GLY A 193 -14.37 17.38 5.07
C GLY A 193 -14.19 16.11 4.23
N ILE A 194 -12.95 15.78 3.86
CA ILE A 194 -12.62 14.58 3.09
C ILE A 194 -13.07 13.31 3.83
N LEU A 195 -12.73 13.17 5.12
CA LEU A 195 -13.12 12.01 5.91
C LEU A 195 -14.64 11.89 6.03
N THR A 196 -15.35 13.02 6.13
CA THR A 196 -16.82 13.05 6.16
C THR A 196 -17.41 12.51 4.86
N THR A 197 -16.85 12.90 3.72
CA THR A 197 -17.25 12.37 2.40
C THR A 197 -16.94 10.87 2.29
N LEU A 198 -15.73 10.45 2.67
CA LEU A 198 -15.30 9.06 2.55
C LEU A 198 -16.12 8.09 3.42
N LYS A 199 -16.59 8.52 4.59
CA LYS A 199 -17.49 7.72 5.44
C LYS A 199 -18.83 7.37 4.79
N GLN A 200 -19.26 8.12 3.78
CA GLN A 200 -20.54 7.93 3.10
C GLN A 200 -20.41 7.11 1.81
N VAL A 201 -19.18 6.84 1.38
CA VAL A 201 -18.87 6.07 0.18
C VAL A 201 -19.30 4.61 0.40
N LYS A 202 -19.87 3.99 -0.65
CA LYS A 202 -20.37 2.60 -0.59
C LYS A 202 -19.41 1.59 -1.21
N ILE A 203 -18.45 2.06 -2.00
CA ILE A 203 -17.38 1.22 -2.56
C ILE A 203 -16.36 0.87 -1.47
N PRO A 204 -15.67 -0.28 -1.59
CA PRO A 204 -14.69 -0.71 -0.60
C PRO A 204 -13.59 0.34 -0.39
N THR A 205 -13.16 0.49 0.86
CA THR A 205 -12.06 1.37 1.25
C THR A 205 -10.91 0.53 1.78
N ALA A 206 -9.69 0.76 1.30
CA ALA A 206 -8.49 0.12 1.81
C ALA A 206 -7.64 1.17 2.53
N SER A 207 -7.53 1.07 3.85
CA SER A 207 -6.72 1.99 4.64
C SER A 207 -5.27 1.53 4.73
N VAL A 208 -4.35 2.47 4.49
CA VAL A 208 -2.91 2.26 4.63
C VAL A 208 -2.52 2.42 6.10
N ASP A 209 -1.92 1.37 6.65
CA ASP A 209 -1.49 1.22 8.05
C ASP A 209 -2.64 1.22 9.07
N MET A 210 -3.40 2.32 9.15
CA MET A 210 -4.55 2.47 10.04
C MET A 210 -5.67 3.26 9.35
N PRO A 211 -6.96 2.99 9.65
CA PRO A 211 -8.04 3.80 9.10
C PRO A 211 -7.98 5.24 9.61
N SER A 212 -7.98 6.20 8.67
CA SER A 212 -7.85 7.60 9.02
C SER A 212 -8.98 8.05 9.94
N GLY A 213 -8.60 8.69 11.05
CA GLY A 213 -9.52 9.15 12.09
C GLY A 213 -9.70 8.17 13.26
N TRP A 214 -9.06 7.00 13.22
CA TRP A 214 -8.97 6.10 14.37
C TRP A 214 -7.85 6.54 15.30
N ASP A 215 -8.07 6.41 16.62
CA ASP A 215 -6.98 6.49 17.60
C ASP A 215 -6.28 5.13 17.69
N VAL A 216 -4.94 5.17 17.67
CA VAL A 216 -4.07 3.99 17.73
C VAL A 216 -4.28 3.22 19.02
N GLU A 217 -4.61 3.94 20.11
CA GLU A 217 -4.73 3.39 21.45
C GLU A 217 -6.19 3.19 21.89
N GLU A 218 -7.15 3.88 21.24
CA GLU A 218 -8.59 3.75 21.50
C GLU A 218 -9.37 3.61 20.18
N ALA A 219 -9.85 2.40 19.88
CA ALA A 219 -10.70 2.18 18.72
C ALA A 219 -11.98 3.03 18.82
N ARG A 220 -12.05 4.13 18.06
CA ARG A 220 -13.24 4.97 18.02
C ARG A 220 -14.27 4.44 17.03
N ALA A 221 -15.53 4.39 17.47
CA ALA A 221 -16.67 3.95 16.65
C ALA A 221 -17.04 4.92 15.50
N ASP A 222 -16.49 6.13 15.47
CA ASP A 222 -16.82 7.19 14.50
C ASP A 222 -15.82 7.32 13.34
N GLY A 223 -14.78 6.48 13.26
CA GLY A 223 -13.78 6.49 12.19
C GLY A 223 -14.26 5.88 10.87
N LEU A 224 -13.39 5.85 9.85
CA LEU A 224 -13.66 5.10 8.61
C LEU A 224 -13.83 3.61 8.92
N GLN A 225 -14.70 2.92 8.16
CA GLN A 225 -14.89 1.47 8.25
C GLN A 225 -14.42 0.83 6.93
N PRO A 226 -13.11 0.60 6.77
CA PRO A 226 -12.54 -0.03 5.57
C PRO A 226 -12.87 -1.53 5.47
#